data_AF-A0A7Y3T1V5-F1
#
_entry.id   AF-A0A7Y3T1V5-F1
#
_cell.length_a   1.000
_cell.length_b   1.000
_cell.length_c   1.000
_cell.angle_alpha   90.00
_cell.angle_beta   90.00
_cell.angle_gamma   90.00
#
_symmetry.space_group_name_H-M   'P 1'
#
loop_
_entity.id
_entity.type
_entity.pdbx_description
1 polymer ?
#
loop_
_entity_poly.entity_id
_entity_poly.type
_entity_poly.pdbx_seq_one_letter_code
_entity_poly.pdbx_strand_id
1 'polypeptide(L)'
;MTKKPIKPTRAEEFRAKEEARRAPIRTPLGVIFEDRTPRPAARLLADEPCAVDVPLAEALQKRFLVGSVATLRLDLTVVASKAWADAASTYSEHLAAPAARERREKAERLAAMLRAFVDDAEDEADAMERLADKGENETLRPAIATRQGITEAGGVLLTQIGHLLAEPLHVGGDATNQEERAFFTELAEWWQRSATDPIRRGAPAVRNRIAVALWQDIGGTAPDGISESREEWAKRKFREHAR
;
A
#
# COMPACT_ATOMS: atom_id res chain seq x y z
N MET A 1 33.86 28.11 -6.01
CA MET A 1 32.55 27.84 -5.39
C MET A 1 32.21 26.37 -5.56
N THR A 2 32.44 25.55 -4.54
CA THR A 2 32.06 24.14 -4.53
C THR A 2 30.56 24.05 -4.23
N LYS A 3 29.76 23.61 -5.22
CA LYS A 3 28.33 23.34 -5.02
C LYS A 3 28.21 22.25 -3.94
N LYS A 4 27.47 22.53 -2.87
CA LYS A 4 27.14 21.50 -1.87
C LYS A 4 26.45 20.33 -2.58
N PRO A 5 26.80 19.07 -2.29
CA PRO A 5 26.09 17.93 -2.86
C PRO A 5 24.62 18.03 -2.44
N ILE A 6 23.73 17.94 -3.43
CA ILE A 6 22.28 17.90 -3.20
C ILE A 6 22.03 16.64 -2.37
N LYS A 7 21.47 16.81 -1.16
CA LYS A 7 21.08 15.67 -0.35
C LYS A 7 20.06 14.86 -1.16
N PRO A 8 20.26 13.54 -1.32
CA PRO A 8 19.28 12.72 -1.99
C PRO A 8 17.94 12.89 -1.28
N THR A 9 16.89 13.01 -2.07
CA THR A 9 15.53 13.00 -1.56
C THR A 9 15.27 11.65 -0.89
N ARG A 10 14.35 11.59 0.08
CA ARG A 10 13.98 10.32 0.74
C ARG A 10 13.56 9.23 -0.26
N ALA A 11 12.98 9.62 -1.39
CA ALA A 11 12.62 8.70 -2.48
C ALA A 11 13.85 8.12 -3.20
N GLU A 12 14.92 8.91 -3.37
CA GLU A 12 16.18 8.45 -3.95
C GLU A 12 16.97 7.56 -2.98
N GLU A 13 16.99 7.90 -1.68
CA GLU A 13 17.57 7.03 -0.65
C GLU A 13 16.86 5.68 -0.57
N PHE A 14 15.53 5.68 -0.71
CA PHE A 14 14.71 4.47 -0.75
C PHE A 14 14.98 3.63 -2.01
N ARG A 15 15.00 4.23 -3.21
CA ARG A 15 15.33 3.49 -4.44
C ARG A 15 16.72 2.87 -4.39
N ALA A 16 17.71 3.59 -3.88
CA ALA A 16 19.07 3.06 -3.71
C ALA A 16 19.09 1.86 -2.75
N LYS A 17 18.27 1.90 -1.69
CA LYS A 17 18.12 0.78 -0.74
C LYS A 17 17.42 -0.43 -1.37
N GLU A 18 16.39 -0.21 -2.19
CA GLU A 18 15.67 -1.26 -2.92
C GLU A 18 16.51 -1.88 -4.05
N GLU A 19 17.24 -1.08 -4.81
CA GLU A 19 18.19 -1.56 -5.81
C GLU A 19 19.31 -2.38 -5.16
N ALA A 20 19.80 -1.96 -3.99
CA ALA A 20 20.78 -2.73 -3.21
C ALA A 20 20.23 -4.07 -2.67
N ARG A 21 18.90 -4.22 -2.53
CA ARG A 21 18.24 -5.44 -2.05
C ARG A 21 18.07 -6.50 -3.14
N ARG A 22 18.09 -6.12 -4.42
CA ARG A 22 17.86 -7.02 -5.56
C ARG A 22 19.17 -7.57 -6.12
N ALA A 23 19.35 -8.89 -6.10
CA ALA A 23 20.45 -9.51 -6.84
C ALA A 23 19.99 -9.85 -8.25
N PRO A 24 20.71 -9.42 -9.30
CA PRO A 24 20.47 -9.95 -10.63
C PRO A 24 20.94 -11.41 -10.70
N ILE A 25 20.03 -12.32 -10.98
CA ILE A 25 20.32 -13.70 -11.36
C ILE A 25 20.18 -13.80 -12.87
N ARG A 26 21.29 -14.16 -13.53
CA ARG A 26 21.26 -14.47 -14.95
C ARG A 26 20.71 -15.87 -15.14
N THR A 27 19.56 -15.94 -15.79
CA THR A 27 18.95 -17.20 -16.25
C THR A 27 19.04 -17.29 -17.77
N PRO A 28 18.83 -18.47 -18.38
CA PRO A 28 18.77 -18.61 -19.84
C PRO A 28 17.67 -17.77 -20.52
N LEU A 29 16.67 -17.32 -19.74
CA LEU A 29 15.53 -16.52 -20.22
C LEU A 29 15.71 -15.00 -19.99
N GLY A 30 16.80 -14.57 -19.34
CA GLY A 30 17.07 -13.16 -19.03
C GLY A 30 17.57 -12.93 -17.60
N VAL A 31 17.60 -11.66 -17.19
CA VAL A 31 17.96 -11.27 -15.81
C VAL A 31 16.69 -11.26 -14.96
N ILE A 32 16.63 -12.15 -13.97
CA ILE A 32 15.60 -12.15 -12.93
C ILE A 32 16.20 -11.49 -11.69
N PHE A 33 15.45 -10.64 -11.01
CA PHE A 33 15.89 -10.06 -9.75
C PHE A 33 15.30 -10.90 -8.61
N GLU A 34 16.17 -11.54 -7.82
CA GLU A 34 15.76 -12.25 -6.61
C GLU A 34 16.02 -11.33 -5.41
N ASP A 35 15.01 -11.14 -4.57
CA ASP A 35 15.15 -10.37 -3.34
C ASP A 35 16.09 -11.14 -2.40
N ARG A 36 17.22 -10.51 -2.04
CA ARG A 36 18.25 -11.12 -1.16
C ARG A 36 17.81 -11.24 0.30
N THR A 37 16.68 -10.66 0.67
CA THR A 37 16.15 -10.81 2.02
C THR A 37 15.75 -12.26 2.25
N PRO A 38 16.23 -12.91 3.33
CA PRO A 38 15.72 -14.22 3.70
C PRO A 38 14.20 -14.13 3.76
N ARG A 39 13.48 -15.16 3.27
CA ARG A 39 12.02 -15.21 3.36
C ARG A 39 11.63 -14.80 4.79
N PRO A 40 10.81 -13.76 4.99
CA PRO A 40 10.41 -13.36 6.33
C PRO A 40 9.87 -14.61 7.01
N ALA A 41 10.38 -14.92 8.20
CA ALA A 41 10.07 -16.12 8.99
C ALA A 41 10.74 -17.47 8.66
N ALA A 42 11.66 -17.58 7.69
CA ALA A 42 12.34 -18.88 7.44
C ALA A 42 13.03 -19.45 8.70
N ARG A 43 13.60 -18.57 9.54
CA ARG A 43 14.23 -18.95 10.82
C ARG A 43 13.22 -19.27 11.93
N LEU A 44 12.03 -18.67 11.91
CA LEU A 44 10.97 -18.96 12.88
C LEU A 44 10.39 -20.36 12.68
N LEU A 45 10.43 -20.87 11.44
CA LEU A 45 10.01 -22.21 11.05
C LEU A 45 11.13 -23.26 11.09
N ALA A 46 12.37 -22.83 11.28
CA ALA A 46 13.52 -23.73 11.37
C ALA A 46 13.69 -24.26 12.79
N ASP A 47 14.24 -25.47 12.92
CA ASP A 47 14.64 -26.08 14.20
C ASP A 47 15.92 -25.45 14.80
N GLU A 48 16.36 -24.31 14.25
CA GLU A 48 17.53 -23.57 14.71
C GLU A 48 17.17 -22.56 15.80
N PRO A 49 18.13 -22.17 16.67
CA PRO A 49 17.95 -21.06 17.61
C PRO A 49 17.61 -19.74 16.91
N CYS A 50 16.63 -19.00 17.45
CA CYS A 50 16.10 -17.75 16.89
C CYS A 50 16.22 -16.63 17.93
N ALA A 51 16.38 -15.38 17.51
CA ALA A 51 16.58 -14.27 18.46
C ALA A 51 15.36 -14.08 19.39
N VAL A 52 14.17 -14.47 18.93
CA VAL A 52 12.92 -14.41 19.71
C VAL A 52 12.84 -15.44 20.86
N ASP A 53 13.69 -16.49 20.88
CA ASP A 53 13.57 -17.58 21.87
C ASP A 53 13.77 -17.09 23.30
N VAL A 54 14.79 -16.26 23.51
CA VAL A 54 15.13 -15.72 24.83
C VAL A 54 13.98 -14.87 25.40
N PRO A 55 13.44 -13.87 24.68
CA PRO A 55 12.31 -13.09 25.19
C PRO A 55 11.00 -13.90 25.27
N LEU A 56 10.79 -14.93 24.43
CA LEU A 56 9.64 -15.84 24.57
C LEU A 56 9.74 -16.71 25.84
N ALA A 57 10.92 -17.27 26.12
CA ALA A 57 11.16 -18.03 27.34
C ALA A 57 10.96 -17.14 28.59
N GLU A 58 11.42 -15.89 28.54
CA GLU A 58 11.16 -14.92 29.61
C GLU A 58 9.65 -14.66 29.79
N ALA A 59 8.92 -14.47 28.69
CA ALA A 59 7.47 -14.23 28.72
C ALA A 59 6.70 -15.41 29.34
N LEU A 60 7.09 -16.65 29.04
CA LEU A 60 6.53 -17.86 29.62
C LEU A 60 6.88 -17.98 31.10
N GLN A 61 8.16 -17.77 31.47
CA GLN A 61 8.62 -17.84 32.86
C GLN A 61 7.87 -16.83 33.76
N LYS A 62 7.64 -15.62 33.26
CA LYS A 62 6.90 -14.56 33.97
C LYS A 62 5.37 -14.72 33.91
N ARG A 63 4.89 -15.75 33.20
CA ARG A 63 3.46 -16.01 32.96
C ARG A 63 2.77 -14.82 32.29
N PHE A 64 3.44 -14.18 31.33
CA PHE A 64 2.82 -13.19 30.46
C PHE A 64 2.16 -13.87 29.26
N LEU A 65 2.78 -14.95 28.75
CA LEU A 65 2.24 -15.81 27.70
C LEU A 65 1.98 -17.22 28.25
N VAL A 66 1.15 -17.99 27.55
CA VAL A 66 0.87 -19.40 27.81
C VAL A 66 1.25 -20.21 26.56
N GLY A 67 1.67 -21.45 26.76
CA GLY A 67 2.01 -22.37 25.67
C GLY A 67 3.49 -22.75 25.68
N SER A 68 4.03 -23.04 24.50
CA SER A 68 5.43 -23.40 24.30
C SER A 68 6.13 -22.39 23.38
N VAL A 69 7.46 -22.30 23.46
CA VAL A 69 8.26 -21.45 22.54
C VAL A 69 7.97 -21.83 21.09
N ALA A 70 7.86 -23.12 20.78
CA ALA A 70 7.57 -23.60 19.42
C ALA A 70 6.21 -23.11 18.90
N THR A 71 5.16 -23.18 19.73
CA THR A 71 3.83 -22.68 19.35
C THR A 71 3.86 -21.16 19.12
N LEU A 72 4.51 -20.41 20.01
CA LEU A 72 4.60 -18.95 19.90
C LEU A 72 5.43 -18.52 18.70
N ARG A 73 6.45 -19.28 18.29
CA ARG A 73 7.20 -19.05 17.03
C ARG A 73 6.30 -19.18 15.80
N LEU A 74 5.41 -20.17 15.77
CA LEU A 74 4.45 -20.33 14.67
C LEU A 74 3.50 -19.12 14.62
N ASP A 75 3.00 -18.67 15.77
CA ASP A 75 2.13 -17.48 15.82
C ASP A 75 2.87 -16.22 15.33
N LEU A 76 4.13 -16.03 15.74
CA LEU A 76 4.95 -14.90 15.29
C LEU A 76 5.31 -14.99 13.79
N THR A 77 5.38 -16.20 13.22
CA THR A 77 5.52 -16.39 11.77
C THR A 77 4.29 -15.86 11.02
N VAL A 78 3.09 -16.12 11.55
CA VAL A 78 1.84 -15.58 10.99
C VAL A 78 1.84 -14.06 11.07
N VAL A 79 2.22 -13.48 12.21
CA VAL A 79 2.35 -12.02 12.39
C VAL A 79 3.29 -11.41 11.34
N ALA A 80 4.49 -11.97 11.19
CA ALA A 80 5.47 -11.50 10.21
C ALA A 80 4.97 -11.61 8.76
N SER A 81 4.30 -12.72 8.43
CA SER A 81 3.77 -12.96 7.08
C SER A 81 2.64 -11.99 6.72
N LYS A 82 1.74 -11.72 7.67
CA LYS A 82 0.64 -10.75 7.49
C LYS A 82 1.16 -9.34 7.31
N ALA A 83 2.05 -8.90 8.20
CA ALA A 83 2.67 -7.59 8.10
C ALA A 83 3.36 -7.37 6.76
N TRP A 84 4.03 -8.40 6.23
CA TRP A 84 4.67 -8.35 4.93
C TRP A 84 3.66 -8.29 3.78
N ALA A 85 2.59 -9.07 3.84
CA ALA A 85 1.52 -9.05 2.84
C ALA A 85 0.83 -7.67 2.76
N ASP A 86 0.53 -7.07 3.92
CA ASP A 86 -0.10 -5.74 3.98
C ASP A 86 0.83 -4.64 3.48
N ALA A 87 2.11 -4.72 3.84
CA ALA A 87 3.13 -3.80 3.34
C ALA A 87 3.30 -3.92 1.82
N ALA A 88 3.30 -5.14 1.29
CA ALA A 88 3.38 -5.42 -0.14
C ALA A 88 2.15 -4.88 -0.90
N SER A 89 0.95 -5.10 -0.37
CA SER A 89 -0.29 -4.55 -0.95
C SER A 89 -0.24 -3.03 -1.01
N THR A 90 0.07 -2.39 0.12
CA THR A 90 0.14 -0.93 0.21
C THR A 90 1.23 -0.34 -0.70
N TYR A 91 2.36 -1.04 -0.83
CA TYR A 91 3.43 -0.65 -1.74
C TYR A 91 3.02 -0.77 -3.21
N SER A 92 2.32 -1.86 -3.57
CA SER A 92 1.81 -2.05 -4.93
C SER A 92 0.81 -0.95 -5.32
N GLU A 93 -0.05 -0.53 -4.38
CA GLU A 93 -0.97 0.60 -4.56
C GLU A 93 -0.23 1.92 -4.72
N HIS A 94 0.83 2.15 -3.94
CA HIS A 94 1.67 3.34 -4.07
C HIS A 94 2.35 3.41 -5.44
N LEU A 95 2.88 2.29 -5.95
CA LEU A 95 3.44 2.23 -7.30
C LEU A 95 2.39 2.43 -8.39
N ALA A 96 1.16 1.97 -8.17
CA ALA A 96 0.06 2.13 -9.12
C ALA A 96 -0.55 3.54 -9.08
N ALA A 97 -0.42 4.28 -7.97
CA ALA A 97 -1.09 5.56 -7.75
C ALA A 97 -0.78 6.63 -8.83
N PRO A 98 0.47 6.84 -9.31
CA PRO A 98 0.74 7.79 -10.39
C PRO A 98 0.03 7.42 -11.69
N ALA A 99 0.08 6.15 -12.10
CA ALA A 99 -0.57 5.67 -13.32
C ALA A 99 -2.10 5.68 -13.20
N ALA A 100 -2.65 5.48 -11.99
CA ALA A 100 -4.07 5.59 -11.72
C ALA A 100 -4.54 7.05 -11.78
N ARG A 101 -3.77 7.99 -11.21
CA ARG A 101 -4.03 9.44 -11.31
C ARG A 101 -4.00 9.91 -12.75
N GLU A 102 -2.97 9.55 -13.52
CA GLU A 102 -2.87 9.92 -14.94
C GLU A 102 -4.05 9.37 -15.76
N ARG A 103 -4.46 8.11 -15.51
CA ARG A 103 -5.64 7.52 -16.15
C ARG A 103 -6.91 8.28 -15.81
N ARG A 104 -7.08 8.67 -14.54
CA ARG A 104 -8.24 9.46 -14.09
C ARG A 104 -8.26 10.84 -14.73
N GLU A 105 -7.14 11.56 -14.75
CA GLU A 105 -7.03 12.88 -15.41
C GLU A 105 -7.30 12.80 -16.92
N LYS A 106 -6.90 11.71 -17.58
CA LYS A 106 -7.25 11.47 -19.00
C LYS A 106 -8.73 11.20 -19.17
N ALA A 107 -9.32 10.37 -18.31
CA ALA A 107 -10.75 10.07 -18.33
C ALA A 107 -11.60 11.32 -18.04
N GLU A 108 -11.19 12.18 -17.10
CA GLU A 108 -11.85 13.47 -16.82
C GLU A 108 -11.80 14.42 -18.02
N ARG A 109 -10.64 14.53 -18.68
CA ARG A 109 -10.49 15.31 -19.92
C ARG A 109 -11.37 14.77 -21.04
N LEU A 110 -11.38 13.46 -21.25
CA LEU A 110 -12.22 12.81 -22.27
C LEU A 110 -13.71 13.00 -21.97
N ALA A 111 -14.13 12.87 -20.71
CA ALA A 111 -15.50 13.14 -20.29
C ALA A 111 -15.91 14.59 -20.56
N ALA A 112 -15.03 15.55 -20.25
CA ALA A 112 -15.29 16.96 -20.51
C ALA A 112 -15.43 17.27 -22.00
N MET A 113 -14.53 16.71 -22.83
CA MET A 113 -14.60 16.87 -24.30
C MET A 113 -15.85 16.23 -24.88
N LEU A 114 -16.19 15.01 -24.44
CA LEU A 114 -17.38 14.31 -24.91
C LEU A 114 -18.66 15.05 -24.49
N ARG A 115 -18.71 15.59 -23.27
CA ARG A 115 -19.85 16.40 -22.81
C ARG A 115 -20.03 17.64 -23.68
N ALA A 116 -18.96 18.40 -23.93
CA ALA A 116 -19.04 19.57 -24.80
C ALA A 116 -19.52 19.22 -26.22
N PHE A 117 -19.09 18.07 -26.77
CA PHE A 117 -19.54 17.60 -28.08
C PHE A 117 -21.02 17.16 -28.10
N VAL A 118 -21.49 16.53 -27.02
CA VAL A 118 -22.89 16.12 -26.86
C VAL A 118 -23.80 17.32 -26.71
N ASP A 119 -23.40 18.29 -25.88
CA ASP A 119 -24.14 19.54 -25.67
C ASP A 119 -24.27 20.32 -26.99
N ASP A 120 -23.19 20.41 -27.79
CA ASP A 120 -23.20 21.05 -29.12
C ASP A 120 -24.12 20.32 -30.12
N ALA A 121 -24.12 18.98 -30.11
CA ALA A 121 -25.02 18.19 -30.96
C ALA A 121 -26.50 18.35 -30.56
N GLU A 122 -26.79 18.47 -29.26
CA GLU A 122 -28.14 18.75 -28.73
C GLU A 122 -28.59 20.16 -29.13
N ASP A 123 -27.75 21.18 -28.93
CA ASP A 123 -28.02 22.56 -29.33
C ASP A 123 -28.28 22.69 -30.85
N GLU A 124 -27.51 21.98 -31.68
CA GLU A 124 -27.72 21.92 -33.13
C GLU A 124 -29.04 21.24 -33.49
N ALA A 125 -29.39 20.13 -32.83
CA ALA A 125 -30.67 19.44 -33.06
C ALA A 125 -31.85 20.36 -32.72
N ASP A 126 -31.80 21.01 -31.56
CA ASP A 126 -32.76 21.99 -31.08
C ASP A 126 -32.93 23.17 -32.05
N ALA A 127 -31.82 23.70 -32.57
CA ALA A 127 -31.83 24.78 -33.56
C ALA A 127 -32.49 24.34 -34.88
N MET A 128 -32.18 23.12 -35.33
CA MET A 128 -32.79 22.54 -36.53
C MET A 128 -34.28 22.24 -36.36
N GLU A 129 -34.71 21.76 -35.19
CA GLU A 129 -36.14 21.56 -34.88
C GLU A 129 -36.91 22.90 -34.91
N ARG A 130 -36.36 23.95 -34.30
CA ARG A 130 -36.97 25.30 -34.33
C ARG A 130 -37.06 25.89 -35.74
N LEU A 131 -36.16 25.51 -36.65
CA LEU A 131 -36.23 25.90 -38.07
C LEU A 131 -37.27 25.06 -38.82
N ALA A 132 -37.33 23.75 -38.54
CA ALA A 132 -38.31 22.85 -39.13
C ALA A 132 -39.76 23.24 -38.80
N ASP A 133 -40.01 23.62 -37.54
CA ASP A 133 -41.32 24.05 -37.07
C ASP A 133 -41.81 25.37 -37.71
N LYS A 134 -40.90 26.17 -38.27
CA LYS A 134 -41.22 27.42 -38.99
C LYS A 134 -41.61 27.21 -40.46
N GLY A 135 -41.74 25.96 -40.90
CA GLY A 135 -42.21 25.61 -42.23
C GLY A 135 -41.11 25.31 -43.25
N GLU A 136 -39.85 25.24 -42.83
CA GLU A 136 -38.75 24.77 -43.67
C GLU A 136 -38.49 23.28 -43.44
N ASN A 137 -38.73 22.47 -44.48
CA ASN A 137 -37.96 21.25 -44.75
C ASN A 137 -38.22 19.97 -43.92
N GLU A 138 -39.01 19.09 -44.51
CA GLU A 138 -38.94 17.63 -44.37
C GLU A 138 -37.51 17.07 -44.63
N THR A 139 -36.64 17.84 -45.32
CA THR A 139 -35.23 17.50 -45.58
C THR A 139 -34.30 17.65 -44.36
N LEU A 140 -34.72 18.34 -43.28
CA LEU A 140 -33.95 18.49 -42.03
C LEU A 140 -34.16 17.31 -41.06
N ARG A 141 -35.27 16.59 -41.19
CA ARG A 141 -35.64 15.45 -40.32
C ARG A 141 -34.54 14.40 -40.15
N PRO A 142 -33.83 13.96 -41.21
CA PRO A 142 -32.75 12.99 -41.07
C PRO A 142 -31.53 13.53 -40.30
N ALA A 143 -31.24 14.83 -40.46
CA ALA A 143 -30.13 15.48 -39.77
C ALA A 143 -30.41 15.61 -38.26
N ILE A 144 -31.63 16.03 -37.90
CA ILE A 144 -32.11 16.08 -36.51
C ILE A 144 -32.00 14.71 -35.85
N ALA A 145 -32.53 13.65 -36.50
CA ALA A 145 -32.45 12.29 -35.97
C ALA A 145 -31.01 11.80 -35.80
N THR A 146 -30.10 12.19 -36.69
CA THR A 146 -28.66 11.86 -36.58
C THR A 146 -28.03 12.55 -35.37
N ARG A 147 -28.34 13.83 -35.14
CA ARG A 147 -27.83 14.59 -33.98
C ARG A 147 -28.37 14.05 -32.66
N GLN A 148 -29.67 13.76 -32.58
CA GLN A 148 -30.28 13.09 -31.43
C GLN A 148 -29.63 11.73 -31.13
N GLY A 149 -29.37 10.93 -32.18
CA GLY A 149 -28.64 9.67 -32.02
C GLY A 149 -27.20 9.82 -31.51
N ILE A 150 -26.51 10.92 -31.88
CA ILE A 150 -25.19 11.26 -31.33
C ILE A 150 -25.31 11.63 -29.84
N THR A 151 -26.31 12.43 -29.46
CA THR A 151 -26.57 12.82 -28.07
C THR A 151 -26.84 11.60 -27.19
N GLU A 152 -27.70 10.68 -27.64
CA GLU A 152 -28.00 9.43 -26.92
C GLU A 152 -26.75 8.56 -26.73
N ALA A 153 -25.99 8.32 -27.81
CA ALA A 153 -24.77 7.52 -27.74
C ALA A 153 -23.70 8.17 -26.84
N GLY A 154 -23.55 9.49 -26.90
CA GLY A 154 -22.65 10.25 -26.06
C GLY A 154 -23.05 10.21 -24.58
N GLY A 155 -24.34 10.27 -24.26
CA GLY A 155 -24.86 10.11 -22.89
C GLY A 155 -24.52 8.74 -22.28
N VAL A 156 -24.63 7.67 -23.06
CA VAL A 156 -24.23 6.32 -22.63
C VAL A 156 -22.73 6.26 -22.34
N LEU A 157 -21.89 6.80 -23.22
CA LEU A 157 -20.43 6.83 -23.03
C LEU A 157 -20.02 7.68 -21.82
N LEU A 158 -20.66 8.83 -21.61
CA LEU A 158 -20.43 9.67 -20.42
C LEU A 158 -20.77 8.93 -19.12
N THR A 159 -21.83 8.13 -19.12
CA THR A 159 -22.21 7.30 -17.97
C THR A 159 -21.14 6.24 -17.68
N GLN A 160 -20.62 5.58 -18.71
CA GLN A 160 -19.54 4.59 -18.57
C GLN A 160 -18.24 5.22 -18.04
N ILE A 161 -17.86 6.39 -18.54
CA ILE A 161 -16.70 7.13 -18.01
C ILE A 161 -16.97 7.56 -16.57
N GLY A 162 -18.19 7.99 -16.25
CA GLY A 162 -18.61 8.31 -14.88
C GLY A 162 -18.41 7.16 -13.90
N HIS A 163 -18.75 5.93 -14.29
CA HIS A 163 -18.50 4.74 -13.45
C HIS A 163 -17.01 4.48 -13.22
N LEU A 164 -16.17 4.64 -14.26
CA LEU A 164 -14.71 4.53 -14.13
C LEU A 164 -14.13 5.61 -13.19
N LEU A 165 -14.69 6.82 -13.21
CA LEU A 165 -14.27 7.92 -12.35
C LEU A 165 -14.78 7.81 -10.90
N ALA A 166 -15.87 7.07 -10.68
CA ALA A 166 -16.43 6.82 -9.35
C ALA A 166 -15.57 5.86 -8.51
N GLU A 167 -14.69 5.07 -9.14
CA GLU A 167 -13.78 4.19 -8.43
C GLU A 167 -12.80 5.02 -7.57
N PRO A 168 -12.73 4.77 -6.25
CA PRO A 168 -11.88 5.55 -5.36
C PRO A 168 -10.41 5.33 -5.72
N LEU A 169 -9.70 6.43 -6.00
CA LEU A 169 -8.25 6.40 -6.07
C LEU A 169 -7.72 5.97 -4.70
N HIS A 170 -7.11 4.79 -4.64
CA HIS A 170 -6.37 4.39 -3.46
C HIS A 170 -5.16 5.32 -3.33
N VAL A 171 -5.26 6.26 -2.40
CA VAL A 171 -4.16 7.17 -2.08
C VAL A 171 -3.18 6.37 -1.24
N GLY A 172 -2.27 5.67 -1.92
CA GLY A 172 -1.18 4.96 -1.25
C GLY A 172 -0.49 5.92 -0.28
N GLY A 173 -0.45 5.53 1.00
CA GLY A 173 0.24 6.31 2.04
C GLY A 173 1.74 6.42 1.77
N ASP A 174 2.44 7.19 2.61
CA ASP A 174 3.90 7.37 2.52
C ASP A 174 4.61 5.99 2.52
N ALA A 175 5.23 5.61 1.39
CA ALA A 175 5.74 4.26 1.15
C ALA A 175 6.85 3.84 2.11
N THR A 176 7.46 4.80 2.81
CA THR A 176 8.72 4.62 3.52
C THR A 176 8.60 3.98 4.90
N ASN A 177 7.40 3.87 5.50
CA ASN A 177 7.18 3.29 6.83
C ASN A 177 6.07 2.21 6.90
N GLN A 178 5.56 1.72 5.76
CA GLN A 178 4.41 0.79 5.76
C GLN A 178 4.74 -0.58 6.33
N GLU A 179 5.93 -1.11 6.02
CA GLU A 179 6.42 -2.39 6.57
C GLU A 179 6.54 -2.33 8.10
N GLU A 180 7.14 -1.27 8.61
CA GLU A 180 7.26 -1.03 10.04
C GLU A 180 5.87 -0.86 10.69
N ARG A 181 5.00 -0.07 10.08
CA ARG A 181 3.64 0.15 10.60
C ARG A 181 2.84 -1.14 10.65
N ALA A 182 2.78 -1.90 9.55
CA ALA A 182 2.06 -3.17 9.46
C ALA A 182 2.60 -4.17 10.49
N PHE A 183 3.93 -4.26 10.61
CA PHE A 183 4.60 -5.10 11.59
C PHE A 183 4.20 -4.77 13.04
N PHE A 184 4.34 -3.50 13.46
CA PHE A 184 4.04 -3.12 14.83
C PHE A 184 2.54 -3.16 15.14
N THR A 185 1.68 -3.01 14.13
CA THR A 185 0.22 -3.17 14.26
C THR A 185 -0.14 -4.64 14.50
N GLU A 186 0.26 -5.54 13.60
CA GLU A 186 -0.01 -6.98 13.73
C GLU A 186 0.58 -7.57 15.01
N LEU A 187 1.80 -7.14 15.38
CA LEU A 187 2.44 -7.62 16.61
C LEU A 187 1.71 -7.09 17.87
N ALA A 188 1.17 -5.88 17.84
CA ALA A 188 0.38 -5.36 18.94
C ALA A 188 -0.93 -6.12 19.10
N GLU A 189 -1.63 -6.41 18.00
CA GLU A 189 -2.86 -7.21 18.01
C GLU A 189 -2.61 -8.63 18.49
N TRP A 190 -1.52 -9.26 18.04
CA TRP A 190 -1.10 -10.56 18.54
C TRP A 190 -0.84 -10.51 20.05
N TRP A 191 -0.14 -9.48 20.55
CA TRP A 191 0.14 -9.35 21.97
C TRP A 191 -1.14 -9.19 22.79
N GLN A 192 -2.08 -8.36 22.34
CA GLN A 192 -3.36 -8.15 23.02
C GLN A 192 -4.18 -9.45 23.10
N ARG A 193 -4.13 -10.29 22.07
CA ARG A 193 -4.86 -11.57 22.04
C ARG A 193 -4.15 -12.69 22.82
N SER A 194 -2.82 -12.69 22.84
CA SER A 194 -2.03 -13.84 23.32
C SER A 194 -1.52 -13.66 24.76
N ALA A 195 -1.38 -12.42 25.23
CA ALA A 195 -0.94 -12.15 26.59
C ALA A 195 -2.06 -12.37 27.61
N THR A 196 -1.72 -13.05 28.71
CA THR A 196 -2.63 -13.29 29.85
C THR A 196 -3.09 -12.01 30.53
N ASP A 197 -2.19 -11.02 30.62
CA ASP A 197 -2.47 -9.64 31.04
C ASP A 197 -1.50 -8.72 30.27
N PRO A 198 -1.96 -8.10 29.16
CA PRO A 198 -1.12 -7.30 28.27
C PRO A 198 -0.48 -6.07 28.93
N ILE A 199 -1.08 -5.56 30.03
CA ILE A 199 -0.69 -4.32 30.69
C ILE A 199 0.02 -4.53 32.03
N ARG A 200 0.14 -5.80 32.47
CA ARG A 200 0.86 -6.17 33.70
C ARG A 200 2.26 -5.54 33.74
N ARG A 201 2.69 -5.13 34.94
CA ARG A 201 4.03 -4.55 35.15
C ARG A 201 5.12 -5.44 34.55
N GLY A 202 5.90 -4.89 33.63
CA GLY A 202 6.99 -5.58 32.93
C GLY A 202 6.58 -6.34 31.67
N ALA A 203 5.28 -6.55 31.41
CA ALA A 203 4.80 -7.20 30.20
C ALA A 203 5.10 -6.38 28.93
N PRO A 204 4.90 -5.04 28.89
CA PRO A 204 5.28 -4.24 27.73
C PRO A 204 6.78 -4.26 27.41
N ALA A 205 7.64 -4.37 28.43
CA ALA A 205 9.09 -4.47 28.24
C ALA A 205 9.47 -5.76 27.52
N VAL A 206 8.89 -6.89 27.94
CA VAL A 206 9.09 -8.19 27.28
C VAL A 206 8.54 -8.18 25.85
N ARG A 207 7.35 -7.62 25.63
CA ARG A 207 6.79 -7.40 24.28
C ARG A 207 7.76 -6.61 23.39
N ASN A 208 8.33 -5.52 23.90
CA ASN A 208 9.25 -4.69 23.13
C ASN A 208 10.52 -5.47 22.76
N ARG A 209 11.03 -6.34 23.65
CA ARG A 209 12.17 -7.23 23.33
C ARG A 209 11.81 -8.28 22.28
N ILE A 210 10.61 -8.86 22.33
CA ILE A 210 10.09 -9.75 21.27
C ILE A 210 10.04 -8.99 19.94
N ALA A 211 9.52 -7.76 19.94
CA ALA A 211 9.43 -6.93 18.74
C ALA A 211 10.80 -6.63 18.12
N VAL A 212 11.79 -6.26 18.94
CA VAL A 212 13.17 -6.03 18.47
C VAL A 212 13.75 -7.29 17.87
N ALA A 213 13.66 -8.43 18.58
CA ALA A 213 14.21 -9.69 18.13
C ALA A 213 13.58 -10.14 16.80
N LEU A 214 12.25 -10.08 16.72
CA LEU A 214 11.50 -10.47 15.53
C LEU A 214 11.80 -9.54 14.34
N TRP A 215 11.88 -8.23 14.58
CA TRP A 215 12.22 -7.24 13.54
C TRP A 215 13.61 -7.49 12.96
N GLN A 216 14.60 -7.82 13.80
CA GLN A 216 15.94 -8.15 13.35
C GLN A 216 15.98 -9.49 12.59
N ASP A 217 15.23 -10.49 13.04
CA ASP A 217 15.17 -11.80 12.40
C ASP A 217 14.54 -11.75 11.00
N ILE A 218 13.64 -10.81 10.74
CA ILE A 218 13.07 -10.56 9.39
C ILE A 218 13.93 -9.60 8.54
N GLY A 219 15.14 -9.25 8.99
CA GLY A 219 16.08 -8.40 8.25
C GLY A 219 15.87 -6.89 8.42
N GLY A 220 15.02 -6.48 9.38
CA GLY A 220 14.83 -5.10 9.76
C GLY A 220 16.02 -4.53 10.54
N THR A 221 16.31 -3.25 10.33
CA THR A 221 17.36 -2.53 11.07
C THR A 221 16.75 -1.81 12.27
N ALA A 222 17.09 -2.22 13.49
CA ALA A 222 16.85 -1.44 14.71
C ALA A 222 18.06 -0.53 14.99
N PRO A 223 17.90 0.63 15.66
CA PRO A 223 19.00 1.52 15.98
C PRO A 223 20.12 0.80 16.76
N ASP A 224 21.37 1.04 16.37
CA ASP A 224 22.56 0.63 17.11
C ASP A 224 23.18 1.86 17.80
N GLY A 225 23.30 1.86 19.13
CA GLY A 225 24.02 2.90 19.88
C GLY A 225 23.25 3.52 21.07
N ILE A 226 23.98 4.36 21.82
CA ILE A 226 23.68 4.81 23.19
C ILE A 226 22.52 5.83 23.28
N SER A 227 22.14 6.51 22.19
CA SER A 227 21.09 7.56 22.25
C SER A 227 19.66 7.02 22.40
N GLU A 228 19.39 5.79 21.94
CA GLU A 228 18.10 5.12 22.10
C GLU A 228 18.34 3.61 22.28
N SER A 229 17.92 3.06 23.42
CA SER A 229 17.95 1.60 23.58
C SER A 229 16.97 0.97 22.58
N ARG A 230 17.30 -0.21 22.04
CA ARG A 230 16.41 -0.95 21.12
C ARG A 230 15.00 -1.14 21.70
N GLU A 231 14.90 -1.29 23.03
CA GLU A 231 13.62 -1.41 23.73
C GLU A 231 12.81 -0.10 23.72
N GLU A 232 13.46 1.06 23.91
CA GLU A 232 12.81 2.38 23.79
C GLU A 232 12.41 2.69 22.34
N TRP A 233 13.21 2.27 21.36
CA TRP A 233 12.81 2.35 19.94
C TRP A 233 11.52 1.58 19.70
N ALA A 234 11.45 0.30 20.10
CA ALA A 234 10.25 -0.51 19.91
C ALA A 234 9.05 0.08 20.66
N LYS A 235 9.25 0.57 21.89
CA LYS A 235 8.22 1.27 22.66
C LYS A 235 7.66 2.48 21.91
N ARG A 236 8.52 3.29 21.28
CA ARG A 236 8.09 4.42 20.45
C ARG A 236 7.31 3.93 19.23
N LYS A 237 7.77 2.88 18.55
CA LYS A 237 7.08 2.31 17.38
C LYS A 237 5.68 1.79 17.71
N PHE A 238 5.50 1.15 18.85
CA PHE A 238 4.16 0.78 19.32
C PHE A 238 3.26 2.01 19.56
N ARG A 239 3.79 3.15 20.05
CA ARG A 239 2.98 4.38 20.21
C ARG A 239 2.65 5.07 18.88
N GLU A 240 3.57 4.98 17.92
CA GLU A 240 3.41 5.56 16.59
C GLU A 240 2.35 4.80 15.77
N HIS A 241 2.35 3.46 15.86
CA HIS A 241 1.65 2.62 14.88
C HIS A 241 0.49 1.79 15.43
N ALA A 242 0.49 1.39 16.71
CA ALA A 242 -0.48 0.44 17.26
C ALA A 242 -1.64 1.10 18.03
N ARG A 243 -2.32 2.07 17.41
CA ARG A 243 -3.49 2.75 18.01
C ARG A 243 -4.78 1.98 17.81
#